data_AF-A0AAW6N8X3-F1
#
_entry.id   AF-A0AAW6N8X3-F1
#
_cell.length_a   1.000
_cell.length_b   1.000
_cell.length_c   1.000
_cell.angle_alpha   90.00
_cell.angle_beta   90.00
_cell.angle_gamma   90.00
#
_symmetry.space_group_name_H-M   'P 1'
#
loop_
_entity.id
_entity.type
_entity.pdbx_description
1 polymer ?
#
loop_
_entity_poly.entity_id
_entity_poly.type
_entity_poly.pdbx_seq_one_letter_code
_entity_poly.pdbx_strand_id
1 'polypeptide(L)'
;MSFTIRFKHPIFLVVVLSSVTLMSACGAGGRSSSITASGVESVSDGRVNVSLEKESNLSVSNARVGLVAFATGINDRKGQVVAVAGIADNPEVGAPVTEGRVTYNTRYNYIVLDNTNRTDNFINADQGTRRFNGRTTLTADYSAGTLTGSSSDLRVNGQISGQEVSGTARVDYNVRGGFLGTKTLSGRMNTTLDGRIGSTGVIATFHGTDSNTAVAGGLVGEAN
;
A
#
# COMPACT_ATOMS: atom_id res chain seq x y z
N MET A 1 15.46 87.96 -2.19
CA MET A 1 15.26 87.40 -3.54
C MET A 1 16.52 86.68 -3.94
N SER A 2 16.54 85.35 -3.98
CA SER A 2 17.47 84.61 -4.81
C SER A 2 17.02 83.15 -4.97
N PHE A 3 17.31 82.62 -6.15
CA PHE A 3 16.63 81.56 -6.87
C PHE A 3 16.92 80.14 -6.35
N THR A 4 15.87 79.31 -6.27
CA THR A 4 15.96 77.85 -6.13
C THR A 4 15.99 77.22 -7.52
N ILE A 5 17.09 76.55 -7.86
CA ILE A 5 17.23 75.78 -9.11
C ILE A 5 17.01 74.29 -8.80
N ARG A 6 16.01 73.68 -9.46
CA ARG A 6 15.77 72.23 -9.51
C ARG A 6 16.39 71.65 -10.79
N PHE A 7 17.15 70.55 -10.67
CA PHE A 7 17.40 69.60 -11.76
C PHE A 7 17.23 68.19 -11.19
N LYS A 8 16.15 67.49 -11.59
CA LYS A 8 16.04 66.52 -12.70
C LYS A 8 16.74 65.18 -12.41
N HIS A 9 15.87 64.18 -12.23
CA HIS A 9 16.12 62.78 -11.94
C HIS A 9 17.14 62.12 -12.88
N PRO A 10 18.06 61.27 -12.39
CA PRO A 10 18.77 60.33 -13.23
C PRO A 10 17.85 59.14 -13.57
N ILE A 11 17.65 58.91 -14.87
CA ILE A 11 17.06 57.68 -15.43
C ILE A 11 18.12 56.59 -15.28
N PHE A 12 17.86 55.60 -14.42
CA PHE A 12 18.65 54.37 -14.37
C PHE A 12 18.26 53.47 -15.54
N LEU A 13 19.14 53.39 -16.54
CA LEU A 13 19.10 52.39 -17.59
C LEU A 13 19.62 51.05 -17.01
N VAL A 14 18.70 50.12 -16.72
CA VAL A 14 19.06 48.75 -16.38
C VAL A 14 19.29 47.99 -17.70
N VAL A 15 20.55 47.78 -18.05
CA VAL A 15 20.93 46.86 -19.14
C VAL A 15 20.90 45.45 -18.57
N VAL A 16 19.84 44.70 -18.90
CA VAL A 16 19.79 43.26 -18.61
C VAL A 16 20.62 42.54 -19.68
N LEU A 17 21.82 42.11 -19.32
CA LEU A 17 22.57 41.11 -20.08
C LEU A 17 21.82 39.77 -19.94
N SER A 18 21.00 39.41 -20.92
CA SER A 18 20.52 38.05 -21.08
C SER A 18 21.63 37.19 -21.67
N SER A 19 22.38 36.52 -20.78
CA SER A 19 23.25 35.41 -21.17
C SER A 19 22.38 34.30 -21.76
N VAL A 20 22.41 34.15 -23.08
CA VAL A 20 21.86 32.97 -23.75
C VAL A 20 22.79 31.80 -23.43
N THR A 21 22.45 31.03 -22.40
CA THR A 21 23.04 29.72 -22.19
C THR A 21 22.53 28.81 -23.30
N LEU A 22 23.37 28.56 -24.31
CA LEU A 22 23.21 27.42 -25.19
C LEU A 22 23.32 26.15 -24.33
N MET A 23 22.20 25.59 -23.90
CA MET A 23 22.16 24.22 -23.40
C MET A 23 22.17 23.28 -24.61
N SER A 24 23.36 22.81 -24.92
CA SER A 24 23.58 21.66 -25.78
C SER A 24 23.29 20.35 -25.02
N ALA A 25 22.92 19.35 -25.81
CA ALA A 25 22.93 17.92 -25.51
C ALA A 25 21.82 17.35 -24.62
N CYS A 26 20.80 16.82 -25.31
CA CYS A 26 20.26 15.47 -25.14
C CYS A 26 20.64 14.75 -23.84
N GLY A 27 19.91 15.02 -22.76
CA GLY A 27 19.79 14.09 -21.65
C GLY A 27 18.66 13.13 -21.98
N ALA A 28 18.99 11.85 -22.23
CA ALA A 28 18.00 10.79 -22.30
C ALA A 28 17.09 10.90 -21.06
N GLY A 29 15.83 11.24 -21.29
CA GLY A 29 14.81 11.31 -20.25
C GLY A 29 14.61 9.93 -19.64
N GLY A 30 15.43 9.60 -18.64
CA GLY A 30 15.24 8.42 -17.80
C GLY A 30 13.86 8.54 -17.16
N ARG A 31 12.94 7.67 -17.57
CA ARG A 31 11.59 7.57 -17.03
C ARG A 31 11.68 7.23 -15.53
N SER A 32 11.77 8.25 -14.68
CA SER A 32 11.62 8.13 -13.22
C SER A 32 10.14 8.02 -12.83
N SER A 33 9.40 7.12 -13.50
CA SER A 33 8.08 6.69 -13.04
C SER A 33 8.30 5.59 -12.01
N SER A 34 7.77 5.74 -10.79
CA SER A 34 7.82 4.70 -9.75
C SER A 34 7.53 3.33 -10.36
N ILE A 35 8.48 2.40 -10.19
CA ILE A 35 8.37 1.04 -10.73
C ILE A 35 7.33 0.20 -9.98
N THR A 36 6.75 0.75 -8.91
CA THR A 36 5.71 0.10 -8.14
C THR A 36 4.56 1.03 -7.78
N ALA A 37 3.38 0.43 -7.59
CA ALA A 37 2.15 1.11 -7.20
C ALA A 37 1.34 0.24 -6.23
N SER A 38 0.76 0.86 -5.21
CA SER A 38 -0.20 0.18 -4.33
C SER A 38 -1.38 1.07 -3.98
N GLY A 39 -2.51 0.45 -3.64
CA GLY A 39 -3.73 1.20 -3.31
C GLY A 39 -4.92 0.35 -2.91
N VAL A 40 -6.02 1.04 -2.65
CA VAL A 40 -7.33 0.44 -2.40
C VAL A 40 -8.16 0.48 -3.69
N GLU A 41 -8.84 -0.62 -4.02
CA GLU A 41 -9.64 -0.78 -5.24
C GLU A 41 -11.02 -1.37 -4.91
N SER A 42 -11.99 -1.18 -5.81
CA SER A 42 -13.33 -1.73 -5.64
C SER A 42 -13.34 -3.26 -5.73
N VAL A 43 -14.18 -3.90 -4.91
CA VAL A 43 -14.36 -5.36 -4.90
C VAL A 43 -15.72 -5.72 -5.47
N SER A 44 -15.72 -6.64 -6.43
CA SER A 44 -16.93 -7.23 -7.03
C SER A 44 -16.74 -8.74 -7.14
N ASP A 45 -17.78 -9.52 -6.80
CA ASP A 45 -17.76 -10.98 -6.90
C ASP A 45 -16.57 -11.65 -6.18
N GLY A 46 -16.15 -11.07 -5.05
CA GLY A 46 -15.05 -11.58 -4.24
C GLY A 46 -13.65 -11.36 -4.83
N ARG A 47 -13.52 -10.47 -5.82
CA ARG A 47 -12.26 -10.15 -6.52
C ARG A 47 -12.07 -8.65 -6.62
N VAL A 48 -10.81 -8.24 -6.69
CA VAL A 48 -10.48 -6.87 -7.11
C VAL A 48 -10.62 -6.77 -8.63
N ASN A 49 -11.32 -5.75 -9.12
CA ASN A 49 -11.57 -5.55 -10.55
C ASN A 49 -10.36 -4.88 -11.24
N VAL A 50 -9.27 -5.63 -11.36
CA VAL A 50 -8.05 -5.22 -12.09
C VAL A 50 -7.74 -6.20 -13.22
N SER A 51 -6.88 -5.76 -14.14
CA SER A 51 -6.33 -6.60 -15.20
C SER A 51 -4.82 -6.40 -15.23
N LEU A 52 -4.10 -7.37 -14.68
CA LEU A 52 -2.64 -7.34 -14.57
C LEU A 52 -2.01 -8.54 -15.27
N GLU A 53 -0.79 -8.35 -15.77
CA GLU A 53 0.04 -9.49 -16.17
C GLU A 53 0.53 -10.25 -14.95
N LYS A 54 0.58 -11.59 -15.06
CA LYS A 54 0.94 -12.49 -13.96
C LYS A 54 0.10 -12.24 -12.69
N GLU A 55 -1.16 -11.83 -12.87
CA GLU A 55 -2.07 -11.53 -11.78
C GLU A 55 -2.24 -12.74 -10.85
N SER A 56 -2.16 -12.49 -9.54
CA SER A 56 -2.76 -13.37 -8.54
C SER A 56 -3.79 -12.58 -7.77
N ASN A 57 -5.00 -13.11 -7.73
CA ASN A 57 -6.16 -12.54 -7.06
C ASN A 57 -6.62 -13.53 -5.98
N LEU A 58 -6.89 -13.06 -4.78
CA LEU A 58 -7.36 -13.86 -3.65
C LEU A 58 -8.33 -13.04 -2.80
N SER A 59 -8.97 -13.73 -1.86
CA SER A 59 -9.82 -13.11 -0.87
C SER A 59 -9.71 -13.80 0.48
N VAL A 60 -10.20 -13.12 1.52
CA VAL A 60 -10.48 -13.69 2.83
C VAL A 60 -11.86 -13.20 3.26
N SER A 61 -12.68 -14.08 3.82
CA SER A 61 -14.05 -13.76 4.19
C SER A 61 -14.46 -14.37 5.53
N ASN A 62 -15.46 -13.73 6.14
CA ASN A 62 -16.20 -14.21 7.27
C ASN A 62 -17.68 -13.90 7.04
N ALA A 63 -18.55 -14.90 7.18
CA ALA A 63 -19.98 -14.77 6.86
C ALA A 63 -20.72 -13.72 7.72
N ARG A 64 -20.20 -13.35 8.89
CA ARG A 64 -20.79 -12.38 9.81
C ARG A 64 -20.19 -10.98 9.73
N VAL A 65 -19.09 -10.81 9.00
CA VAL A 65 -18.33 -9.55 9.00
C VAL A 65 -18.15 -9.02 7.58
N GLY A 66 -17.85 -9.87 6.60
CA GLY A 66 -17.69 -9.46 5.22
C GLY A 66 -16.52 -10.13 4.50
N LEU A 67 -16.06 -9.49 3.44
CA LEU A 67 -15.05 -10.01 2.53
C LEU A 67 -14.01 -8.94 2.18
N VAL A 68 -12.75 -9.35 2.15
CA VAL A 68 -11.64 -8.59 1.58
C VAL A 68 -11.13 -9.33 0.36
N ALA A 69 -10.93 -8.62 -0.75
CA ALA A 69 -10.25 -9.14 -1.93
C ALA A 69 -8.96 -8.36 -2.18
N PHE A 70 -7.97 -9.00 -2.78
CA PHE A 70 -6.68 -8.39 -3.05
C PHE A 70 -5.98 -9.07 -4.21
N ALA A 71 -5.17 -8.28 -4.92
CA ALA A 71 -4.44 -8.74 -6.08
C ALA A 71 -3.02 -8.15 -6.12
N THR A 72 -2.11 -8.92 -6.71
CA THR A 72 -0.80 -8.41 -7.15
C THR A 72 -0.56 -8.82 -8.60
N GLY A 73 0.28 -8.08 -9.30
CA GLY A 73 0.65 -8.39 -10.68
C GLY A 73 1.52 -7.29 -11.29
N ILE A 74 1.64 -7.30 -12.61
CA ILE A 74 2.41 -6.33 -13.37
C ILE A 74 1.46 -5.53 -14.27
N ASN A 75 1.55 -4.21 -14.21
CA ASN A 75 0.92 -3.31 -15.16
C ASN A 75 1.93 -2.97 -16.26
N ASP A 76 1.94 -3.77 -17.32
CA ASP A 76 2.89 -3.64 -18.44
C ASP A 76 2.81 -2.29 -19.14
N ARG A 77 1.61 -1.72 -19.25
CA ARG A 77 1.41 -0.39 -19.86
C ARG A 77 2.14 0.70 -19.10
N LYS A 78 2.22 0.59 -17.77
CA LYS A 78 2.91 1.54 -16.89
C LYS A 78 4.32 1.07 -16.52
N GLY A 79 4.69 -0.18 -16.83
CA GLY A 79 5.88 -0.82 -16.32
C GLY A 79 5.91 -0.77 -14.79
N GLN A 80 4.84 -1.23 -14.13
CA GLN A 80 4.73 -1.18 -12.66
C GLN A 80 4.41 -2.54 -12.06
N VAL A 81 5.00 -2.86 -10.93
CA VAL A 81 4.51 -3.91 -10.04
C VAL A 81 3.38 -3.33 -9.19
N VAL A 82 2.25 -4.00 -9.17
CA VAL A 82 1.02 -3.49 -8.54
C VAL A 82 0.62 -4.38 -7.38
N ALA A 83 0.24 -3.76 -6.26
CA ALA A 83 -0.39 -4.40 -5.11
C ALA A 83 -1.67 -3.65 -4.72
N VAL A 84 -2.83 -4.27 -4.89
CA VAL A 84 -4.12 -3.63 -4.59
C VAL A 84 -4.96 -4.51 -3.69
N ALA A 85 -5.77 -3.90 -2.84
CA ALA A 85 -6.69 -4.59 -1.96
C ALA A 85 -7.99 -3.80 -1.82
N GLY A 86 -9.06 -4.44 -1.40
CA GLY A 86 -10.34 -3.77 -1.22
C GLY A 86 -11.25 -4.54 -0.28
N ILE A 87 -12.15 -3.82 0.37
CA ILE A 87 -13.22 -4.38 1.20
C ILE A 87 -14.49 -4.39 0.35
N ALA A 88 -15.20 -5.51 0.33
CA ALA A 88 -16.52 -5.57 -0.32
C ALA A 88 -17.50 -4.61 0.38
N ASP A 89 -18.47 -4.11 -0.38
CA ASP A 89 -19.46 -3.17 0.13
C ASP A 89 -20.19 -3.70 1.38
N ASN A 90 -20.54 -2.78 2.28
CA ASN A 90 -21.35 -3.02 3.47
C ASN A 90 -20.84 -4.11 4.42
N PRO A 91 -19.59 -4.02 4.94
CA PRO A 91 -19.14 -4.96 5.96
C PRO A 91 -19.97 -4.82 7.25
N GLU A 92 -20.33 -5.95 7.83
CA GLU A 92 -21.16 -6.07 9.04
C GLU A 92 -20.30 -6.10 10.32
N VAL A 93 -19.50 -5.05 10.54
CA VAL A 93 -18.62 -4.97 11.73
C VAL A 93 -19.38 -4.70 13.03
N GLY A 94 -20.69 -4.47 12.98
CA GLY A 94 -21.55 -4.19 14.14
C GLY A 94 -21.62 -2.72 14.50
N ALA A 95 -22.04 -2.42 15.74
CA ALA A 95 -22.14 -1.07 16.25
C ALA A 95 -20.75 -0.51 16.62
N PRO A 96 -20.55 0.82 16.62
CA PRO A 96 -19.34 1.43 17.16
C PRO A 96 -19.15 1.07 18.63
N VAL A 97 -17.90 0.78 19.02
CA VAL A 97 -17.50 0.60 20.41
C VAL A 97 -16.60 1.79 20.76
N THR A 98 -16.84 2.41 21.92
CA THR A 98 -16.16 3.66 22.30
C THR A 98 -15.18 3.49 23.46
N GLU A 99 -15.25 2.37 24.18
CA GLU A 99 -14.45 2.14 25.37
C GLU A 99 -14.15 0.67 25.62
N GLY A 100 -13.16 0.41 26.48
CA GLY A 100 -12.78 -0.93 26.88
C GLY A 100 -11.87 -1.64 25.88
N ARG A 101 -11.68 -2.94 26.13
CA ARG A 101 -10.85 -3.82 25.31
C ARG A 101 -11.66 -4.95 24.73
N VAL A 102 -11.48 -5.21 23.45
CA VAL A 102 -12.11 -6.33 22.74
C VAL A 102 -11.02 -7.11 22.00
N THR A 103 -11.14 -8.43 21.98
CA THR A 103 -10.28 -9.28 21.18
C THR A 103 -11.04 -9.87 20.01
N TYR A 104 -10.36 -10.05 18.88
CA TYR A 104 -10.94 -10.57 17.65
C TYR A 104 -10.16 -11.79 17.16
N ASN A 105 -10.86 -12.91 16.99
CA ASN A 105 -10.29 -14.10 16.36
C ASN A 105 -10.25 -13.91 14.85
N THR A 106 -9.05 -13.62 14.34
CA THR A 106 -8.86 -13.07 13.00
C THR A 106 -8.16 -14.07 12.09
N ARG A 107 -8.68 -14.24 10.87
CA ARG A 107 -8.00 -14.92 9.76
C ARG A 107 -7.38 -13.87 8.86
N TYR A 108 -6.22 -14.16 8.29
CA TYR A 108 -5.61 -13.31 7.29
C TYR A 108 -5.12 -14.16 6.11
N ASN A 109 -5.16 -13.55 4.93
CA ASN A 109 -4.52 -14.07 3.73
C ASN A 109 -3.73 -12.92 3.08
N TYR A 110 -2.60 -13.22 2.48
CA TYR A 110 -1.86 -12.25 1.68
C TYR A 110 -1.10 -12.90 0.54
N ILE A 111 -0.77 -12.07 -0.43
CA ILE A 111 0.05 -12.39 -1.57
C ILE A 111 1.34 -11.58 -1.51
N VAL A 112 2.45 -12.24 -1.86
CA VAL A 112 3.75 -11.60 -2.11
C VAL A 112 4.15 -11.86 -3.57
N LEU A 113 4.48 -10.78 -4.26
CA LEU A 113 5.16 -10.80 -5.55
C LEU A 113 6.54 -10.16 -5.36
N ASP A 114 7.59 -10.97 -5.36
CA ASP A 114 8.95 -10.55 -4.98
C ASP A 114 9.96 -10.98 -6.07
N ASN A 115 11.17 -10.44 -5.97
CA ASN A 115 12.26 -10.53 -6.93
C ASN A 115 11.79 -10.07 -8.31
N THR A 116 11.07 -8.95 -8.32
CA THR A 116 10.73 -8.26 -9.56
C THR A 116 11.94 -7.46 -10.01
N ASN A 117 12.45 -7.78 -11.19
CA ASN A 117 13.56 -7.08 -11.81
C ASN A 117 13.07 -6.39 -13.07
N ARG A 118 13.36 -5.09 -13.17
CA ARG A 118 13.06 -4.28 -14.35
C ARG A 118 14.32 -4.18 -15.20
N THR A 119 14.25 -4.73 -16.41
CA THR A 119 15.18 -4.38 -17.49
C THR A 119 14.54 -3.30 -18.37
N ASP A 120 15.34 -2.67 -19.24
CA ASP A 120 14.92 -1.47 -20.00
C ASP A 120 13.58 -1.61 -20.74
N ASN A 121 13.15 -2.83 -21.07
CA ASN A 121 11.92 -3.12 -21.79
C ASN A 121 10.93 -4.06 -21.08
N PHE A 122 11.27 -4.68 -19.94
CA PHE A 122 10.42 -5.71 -19.32
C PHE A 122 10.53 -5.75 -17.79
N ILE A 123 9.43 -6.10 -17.12
CA ILE A 123 9.45 -6.51 -15.71
C ILE A 123 9.36 -8.03 -15.65
N ASN A 124 10.38 -8.67 -15.07
CA ASN A 124 10.35 -10.09 -14.77
C ASN A 124 10.19 -10.30 -13.27
N ALA A 125 9.13 -11.02 -12.89
CA ALA A 125 9.01 -11.63 -11.57
C ALA A 125 9.62 -13.04 -11.62
N ASP A 126 10.81 -13.19 -11.05
CA ASP A 126 11.67 -14.38 -11.21
C ASP A 126 11.16 -15.63 -10.45
N GLN A 127 10.27 -15.44 -9.48
CA GLN A 127 9.82 -16.52 -8.58
C GLN A 127 8.30 -16.74 -8.56
N GLY A 128 7.53 -15.95 -9.31
CA GLY A 128 6.07 -16.04 -9.33
C GLY A 128 5.43 -15.68 -7.99
N THR A 129 4.11 -15.54 -8.02
CA THR A 129 3.33 -15.05 -6.90
C THR A 129 3.19 -16.09 -5.78
N ARG A 130 3.37 -15.68 -4.52
CA ARG A 130 3.29 -16.54 -3.33
C ARG A 130 2.10 -16.17 -2.47
N ARG A 131 1.50 -17.18 -1.83
CA ARG A 131 0.25 -17.05 -1.07
C ARG A 131 0.48 -17.53 0.34
N PHE A 132 0.02 -16.75 1.30
CA PHE A 132 0.15 -17.04 2.72
C PHE A 132 -1.21 -16.89 3.36
N ASN A 133 -1.44 -17.67 4.41
CA ASN A 133 -2.62 -17.59 5.22
C ASN A 133 -2.27 -17.91 6.67
N GLY A 134 -3.13 -17.47 7.59
CA GLY A 134 -2.94 -17.78 8.99
C GLY A 134 -4.06 -17.22 9.85
N ARG A 135 -3.81 -17.29 11.16
CA ARG A 135 -4.68 -16.75 12.19
C ARG A 135 -3.88 -15.90 13.15
N THR A 136 -4.53 -14.89 13.71
CA THR A 136 -3.99 -14.03 14.76
C THR A 136 -5.12 -13.55 15.65
N THR A 137 -4.79 -13.12 16.86
CA THR A 137 -5.72 -12.42 17.75
C THR A 137 -5.41 -10.94 17.66
N LEU A 138 -6.39 -10.15 17.22
CA LEU A 138 -6.30 -8.70 17.28
C LEU A 138 -6.88 -8.22 18.60
N THR A 139 -6.23 -7.28 19.25
CA THR A 139 -6.70 -6.63 20.47
C THR A 139 -6.96 -5.16 20.15
N ALA A 140 -8.22 -4.75 20.26
CA ALA A 140 -8.63 -3.35 20.22
C ALA A 140 -8.65 -2.79 21.64
N ASP A 141 -7.97 -1.68 21.85
CA ASP A 141 -8.11 -0.83 23.04
C ASP A 141 -8.78 0.47 22.57
N TYR A 142 -10.10 0.54 22.74
CA TYR A 142 -10.92 1.65 22.24
C TYR A 142 -10.66 2.94 23.00
N SER A 143 -10.30 2.83 24.27
CA SER A 143 -9.90 3.98 25.09
C SER A 143 -8.56 4.56 24.64
N ALA A 144 -7.62 3.72 24.19
CA ALA A 144 -6.36 4.17 23.61
C ALA A 144 -6.43 4.46 22.11
N GLY A 145 -7.53 4.09 21.43
CA GLY A 145 -7.67 4.20 19.98
C GLY A 145 -6.69 3.31 19.21
N THR A 146 -6.36 2.12 19.72
CA THR A 146 -5.34 1.25 19.10
C THR A 146 -5.87 -0.13 18.74
N LEU A 147 -5.36 -0.69 17.65
CA LEU A 147 -5.58 -2.07 17.23
C LEU A 147 -4.22 -2.76 17.05
N THR A 148 -3.96 -3.82 17.80
CA THR A 148 -2.68 -4.53 17.73
C THR A 148 -2.86 -6.02 17.59
N GLY A 149 -1.91 -6.69 16.95
CA GLY A 149 -1.86 -8.15 16.91
C GLY A 149 -0.59 -8.65 16.24
N SER A 150 -0.24 -9.90 16.48
CA SER A 150 0.95 -10.51 15.89
C SER A 150 0.78 -12.01 15.72
N SER A 151 1.36 -12.55 14.65
CA SER A 151 1.66 -13.96 14.43
C SER A 151 3.15 -14.09 14.05
N SER A 152 3.58 -15.26 13.56
CA SER A 152 4.93 -15.44 13.01
C SER A 152 5.18 -14.60 11.75
N ASP A 153 4.13 -14.33 10.97
CA ASP A 153 4.24 -13.81 9.60
C ASP A 153 3.57 -12.44 9.43
N LEU A 154 2.76 -12.01 10.39
CA LEU A 154 1.99 -10.77 10.32
C LEU A 154 2.05 -10.04 11.66
N ARG A 155 2.30 -8.74 11.63
CA ARG A 155 2.14 -7.84 12.78
C ARG A 155 1.25 -6.67 12.38
N VAL A 156 0.22 -6.39 13.17
CA VAL A 156 -0.73 -5.30 12.96
C VAL A 156 -0.48 -4.22 14.00
N ASN A 157 -0.38 -2.97 13.54
CA ASN A 157 -0.34 -1.78 14.37
C ASN A 157 -1.23 -0.70 13.76
N GLY A 158 -2.47 -0.66 14.23
CA GLY A 158 -3.53 0.23 13.76
C GLY A 158 -3.96 1.26 14.80
N GLN A 159 -4.61 2.31 14.29
CA GLN A 159 -5.31 3.36 15.00
C GLN A 159 -6.80 3.24 14.72
N ILE A 160 -7.61 3.40 15.75
CA ILE A 160 -9.07 3.33 15.68
C ILE A 160 -9.64 4.74 15.80
N SER A 161 -10.48 5.13 14.85
CA SER A 161 -11.26 6.37 14.90
C SER A 161 -12.72 6.08 14.56
N GLY A 162 -13.55 5.96 15.59
CA GLY A 162 -14.92 5.47 15.42
C GLY A 162 -14.92 4.02 14.97
N GLN A 163 -15.47 3.75 13.78
CA GLN A 163 -15.43 2.41 13.17
C GLN A 163 -14.30 2.24 12.16
N GLU A 164 -13.50 3.27 11.91
CA GLU A 164 -12.42 3.23 10.92
C GLU A 164 -11.12 2.76 11.59
N VAL A 165 -10.36 1.97 10.85
CA VAL A 165 -9.02 1.49 11.21
C VAL A 165 -8.03 1.97 10.16
N SER A 166 -6.96 2.59 10.59
CA SER A 166 -5.82 2.94 9.72
C SER A 166 -4.50 2.54 10.38
N GLY A 167 -3.41 2.41 9.62
CA GLY A 167 -2.09 2.23 10.21
C GLY A 167 -1.18 1.37 9.36
N THR A 168 -0.50 0.42 9.99
CA THR A 168 0.48 -0.45 9.32
C THR A 168 0.22 -1.92 9.61
N ALA A 169 0.43 -2.74 8.59
CA ALA A 169 0.69 -4.16 8.76
C ALA A 169 2.14 -4.43 8.35
N ARG A 170 2.83 -5.30 9.07
CA ARG A 170 4.15 -5.79 8.70
C ARG A 170 4.03 -7.25 8.37
N VAL A 171 4.41 -7.62 7.16
CA VAL A 171 4.53 -9.02 6.76
C VAL A 171 5.98 -9.45 6.87
N ASP A 172 6.19 -10.62 7.48
CA ASP A 172 7.45 -11.35 7.46
C ASP A 172 7.19 -12.62 6.65
N TYR A 173 7.91 -12.82 5.54
CA TYR A 173 7.71 -13.99 4.70
C TYR A 173 9.01 -14.73 4.49
N ASN A 174 8.92 -16.06 4.45
CA ASN A 174 10.04 -16.95 4.19
C ASN A 174 9.53 -18.12 3.34
N VAL A 175 9.98 -18.20 2.09
CA VAL A 175 9.55 -19.20 1.12
C VAL A 175 10.76 -19.88 0.53
N ARG A 176 10.75 -21.21 0.51
CA ARG A 176 11.67 -21.97 -0.34
C ARG A 176 11.13 -21.98 -1.77
N GLY A 177 11.90 -21.43 -2.69
CA GLY A 177 11.63 -21.32 -4.12
C GLY A 177 12.77 -21.87 -5.00
N GLY A 178 12.55 -21.82 -6.32
CA GLY A 178 13.42 -22.39 -7.35
C GLY A 178 13.04 -23.81 -7.76
N PHE A 179 13.44 -24.20 -8.98
CA PHE A 179 13.15 -25.51 -9.61
C PHE A 179 13.60 -26.72 -8.76
N LEU A 180 14.48 -26.51 -7.79
CA LEU A 180 14.98 -27.53 -6.86
C LEU A 180 14.82 -27.16 -5.37
N GLY A 181 14.04 -26.12 -5.04
CA GLY A 181 13.87 -25.65 -3.65
C GLY A 181 15.15 -25.10 -3.00
N THR A 182 16.18 -24.79 -3.80
CA THR A 182 17.50 -24.36 -3.34
C THR A 182 17.60 -22.88 -3.01
N LYS A 183 16.63 -22.05 -3.44
CA LYS A 183 16.60 -20.63 -3.10
C LYS A 183 15.62 -20.41 -1.97
N THR A 184 16.05 -19.74 -0.91
CA THR A 184 15.13 -19.23 0.11
C THR A 184 14.90 -17.76 -0.18
N LEU A 185 13.65 -17.39 -0.42
CA LEU A 185 13.20 -16.02 -0.54
C LEU A 185 12.63 -15.61 0.82
N SER A 186 13.36 -14.78 1.56
CA SER A 186 12.86 -14.24 2.82
C SER A 186 12.95 -12.74 2.82
N GLY A 187 11.92 -12.10 3.34
CA GLY A 187 11.81 -10.65 3.36
C GLY A 187 10.86 -10.17 4.44
N ARG A 188 10.85 -8.85 4.60
CA ARG A 188 9.98 -8.13 5.51
C ARG A 188 9.50 -6.88 4.82
N MET A 189 8.22 -6.59 4.96
CA MET A 189 7.62 -5.41 4.35
C MET A 189 6.60 -4.77 5.28
N ASN A 190 6.67 -3.44 5.41
CA ASN A 190 5.61 -2.65 6.01
C ASN A 190 4.62 -2.24 4.90
N THR A 191 3.35 -2.43 5.17
CA THR A 191 2.22 -2.13 4.29
C THR A 191 1.31 -1.12 4.96
N THR A 192 0.57 -0.37 4.16
CA THR A 192 -0.54 0.47 4.63
C THR A 192 -1.69 -0.43 5.02
N LEU A 193 -2.33 -0.16 6.16
CA LEU A 193 -3.53 -0.84 6.65
C LEU A 193 -4.71 0.13 6.59
N ASP A 194 -5.83 -0.34 6.04
CA ASP A 194 -7.11 0.39 6.00
C ASP A 194 -8.26 -0.60 6.26
N GLY A 195 -9.21 -0.24 7.11
CA GLY A 195 -10.27 -1.16 7.49
C GLY A 195 -11.37 -0.59 8.36
N ARG A 196 -12.26 -1.48 8.80
CA ARG A 196 -13.39 -1.18 9.66
C ARG A 196 -13.45 -2.10 10.88
N ILE A 197 -13.99 -1.61 11.98
CA ILE A 197 -14.09 -2.32 13.26
C ILE A 197 -15.37 -1.96 14.02
N GLY A 198 -15.90 -2.90 14.79
CA GLY A 198 -17.05 -2.68 15.67
C GLY A 198 -17.31 -3.84 16.61
N SER A 199 -18.52 -3.86 17.18
CA SER A 199 -18.94 -4.84 18.19
C SER A 199 -19.02 -6.29 17.68
N THR A 200 -19.22 -6.49 16.37
CA THR A 200 -19.34 -7.83 15.76
C THR A 200 -17.98 -8.34 15.28
N GLY A 201 -17.16 -7.46 14.69
CA GLY A 201 -15.95 -7.91 14.04
C GLY A 201 -15.01 -6.80 13.62
N VAL A 202 -13.93 -7.22 12.97
CA VAL A 202 -12.89 -6.39 12.37
C VAL A 202 -12.60 -6.91 10.97
N ILE A 203 -12.42 -5.99 10.03
CA ILE A 203 -12.08 -6.28 8.65
C ILE A 203 -11.10 -5.23 8.15
N ALA A 204 -10.01 -5.63 7.54
CA ALA A 204 -9.04 -4.68 7.00
C ALA A 204 -8.31 -5.24 5.79
N THR A 205 -7.94 -4.33 4.91
CA THR A 205 -6.99 -4.55 3.82
C THR A 205 -5.62 -4.10 4.25
N PHE A 206 -4.60 -4.68 3.63
CA PHE A 206 -3.28 -4.08 3.64
C PHE A 206 -2.57 -4.26 2.31
N HIS A 207 -1.83 -3.23 1.90
CA HIS A 207 -1.09 -3.25 0.64
C HIS A 207 0.18 -2.42 0.75
N GLY A 208 1.19 -2.76 -0.05
CA GLY A 208 2.43 -2.01 -0.12
C GLY A 208 3.31 -2.48 -1.25
N THR A 209 4.15 -1.57 -1.72
CA THR A 209 5.21 -1.86 -2.68
C THR A 209 6.53 -1.22 -2.26
N ASP A 210 7.65 -1.87 -2.54
CA ASP A 210 8.99 -1.28 -2.47
C ASP A 210 9.68 -1.33 -3.84
N SER A 211 11.01 -1.39 -3.93
CA SER A 211 11.73 -1.45 -5.21
C SER A 211 11.60 -2.77 -5.97
N ASN A 212 11.29 -3.88 -5.31
CA ASN A 212 11.31 -5.21 -5.92
C ASN A 212 10.20 -6.14 -5.42
N THR A 213 9.39 -5.67 -4.47
CA THR A 213 8.37 -6.43 -3.77
C THR A 213 7.02 -5.71 -3.81
N ALA A 214 5.97 -6.49 -4.01
CA ALA A 214 4.58 -6.09 -3.90
C ALA A 214 3.84 -7.04 -2.95
N VAL A 215 3.14 -6.47 -1.97
CA VAL A 215 2.34 -7.23 -1.01
C VAL A 215 0.93 -6.67 -1.00
N ALA A 216 -0.05 -7.55 -1.15
CA ALA A 216 -1.45 -7.22 -0.94
C ALA A 216 -2.13 -8.33 -0.13
N GLY A 217 -2.99 -7.95 0.80
CA GLY A 217 -3.64 -8.90 1.70
C GLY A 217 -4.86 -8.31 2.39
N GLY A 218 -5.46 -9.16 3.19
CA GLY A 218 -6.63 -8.83 3.99
C GLY A 218 -6.69 -9.64 5.26
N LEU A 219 -7.45 -9.13 6.22
CA LEU A 219 -7.80 -9.80 7.45
C LEU A 219 -9.27 -9.60 7.77
N VAL A 220 -9.87 -10.59 8.42
CA VAL A 220 -11.26 -10.56 8.88
C VAL A 220 -11.40 -11.41 10.14
N GLY A 221 -12.08 -10.89 11.16
CA GLY A 221 -12.23 -11.55 12.45
C GLY A 221 -13.51 -11.17 13.17
N GLU A 222 -13.99 -12.09 14.00
CA GLU A 222 -15.16 -11.88 14.87
C GLU A 222 -14.69 -11.50 16.27
N ALA A 223 -15.46 -10.66 16.96
CA ALA A 223 -15.26 -10.36 18.37
C ALA A 223 -15.46 -11.63 19.21
N ASN A 224 -14.62 -11.79 20.24
CA ASN A 224 -14.73 -12.84 21.26
C ASN A 224 -15.62 -12.43 22.43
#